data_AF-A0A946BCZ5-F1
#
_entry.id   AF-A0A946BCZ5-F1
#
_cell.length_a   1.000
_cell.length_b   1.000
_cell.length_c   1.000
_cell.angle_alpha   90.00
_cell.angle_beta   90.00
_cell.angle_gamma   90.00
#
_symmetry.space_group_name_H-M   'P 1'
#
loop_
_entity.id
_entity.type
_entity.pdbx_description
1 polymer ?
#
loop_
_entity_poly.entity_id
_entity_poly.type
_entity_poly.pdbx_seq_one_letter_code
_entity_poly.pdbx_strand_id
1 'polypeptide(L)'
;MASPTTPQHGRHGAIYRLRPNGFSGAGLNDVTWGTAYSAADSAFFEVEIDAEGTPDTFKWRKDGGAYTATVAITGAAQALSDTQTITFAATTGHTLLDEWTVGNLFAEPCTASGASAQITDTTKRILDPNNPPVFTDDGGKTVLRIDYTTGTAYFTGNVGTVTVAGNLGQIETSGLEKVGYLTDWSFNITLDLADQSYMGQKWKHNTVGQGSGTGSASSFFIGSDSMIDGITNKEFFFLQLFNYDPDQDQTGDHFNCWVLFSGDAVAGSVGDNVKETLDFTIDGTPSFTANV
;
A
#
# COMPACT_ATOMS: atom_id res chain seq x y z
N MET A 1 -17.21 5.07 37.50
CA MET A 1 -15.92 5.66 37.11
C MET A 1 -16.10 6.12 35.68
N ALA A 2 -15.88 7.41 35.41
CA ALA A 2 -16.02 7.94 34.06
C ALA A 2 -15.05 7.19 33.13
N SER A 3 -15.57 6.69 32.00
CA SER A 3 -14.73 6.22 30.90
C SER A 3 -13.79 7.37 30.54
N PRO A 4 -12.47 7.16 30.43
CA PRO A 4 -11.56 8.23 30.05
C PRO A 4 -11.95 8.73 28.66
N THR A 5 -12.60 9.89 28.61
CA THR A 5 -12.89 10.61 27.39
C THR A 5 -11.58 11.18 26.86
N THR A 6 -11.22 10.72 25.66
CA THR A 6 -10.14 11.20 24.77
C THR A 6 -8.73 10.69 25.10
N PRO A 7 -8.11 9.87 24.23
CA PRO A 7 -6.68 9.60 24.31
C PRO A 7 -5.92 10.92 24.13
N GLN A 8 -5.17 11.34 25.14
CA GLN A 8 -4.22 12.43 25.06
C GLN A 8 -3.00 12.00 24.24
N HIS A 9 -2.67 12.85 23.27
CA HIS A 9 -1.63 12.76 22.23
C HIS A 9 -0.39 11.93 22.60
N GLY A 10 -0.05 10.99 21.72
CA GLY A 10 1.18 10.18 21.72
C GLY A 10 1.57 9.74 20.31
N ARG A 11 2.64 8.95 20.18
CA ARG A 11 3.08 8.31 18.92
C ARG A 11 2.00 7.35 18.41
N HIS A 12 1.01 7.87 17.71
CA HIS A 12 -0.05 7.08 17.12
C HIS A 12 0.40 6.53 15.77
N GLY A 13 -0.11 5.36 15.40
CA GLY A 13 0.06 4.78 14.08
C GLY A 13 -1.29 4.34 13.52
N ALA A 14 -1.40 4.27 12.21
CA ALA A 14 -2.52 3.63 11.53
C ALA A 14 -1.99 2.50 10.66
N ILE A 15 -2.52 1.30 10.86
CA ILE A 15 -2.23 0.17 9.98
C ILE A 15 -3.30 0.13 8.90
N TYR A 16 -2.83 0.03 7.67
CA TYR A 16 -3.64 -0.29 6.52
C TYR A 16 -3.22 -1.63 5.94
N ARG A 17 -4.22 -2.40 5.53
CA ARG A 17 -4.04 -3.58 4.70
C ARG A 17 -4.47 -3.21 3.29
N LEU A 18 -3.77 -3.76 2.30
CA LEU A 18 -4.29 -3.76 0.94
C LEU A 18 -5.55 -4.61 0.91
N ARG A 19 -6.68 -4.03 0.51
CA ARG A 19 -7.90 -4.82 0.31
C ARG A 19 -7.59 -5.93 -0.70
N PRO A 20 -7.83 -7.21 -0.37
CA PRO A 20 -7.75 -8.28 -1.37
C PRO A 20 -8.56 -7.83 -2.57
N ASN A 21 -7.98 -7.90 -3.78
CA ASN A 21 -8.56 -7.43 -5.06
C ASN A 21 -9.26 -6.05 -5.04
N GLY A 22 -8.94 -5.17 -4.07
CA GLY A 22 -9.57 -3.87 -3.90
C GLY A 22 -11.01 -3.91 -3.37
N PHE A 23 -11.46 -5.03 -2.78
CA PHE A 23 -12.83 -5.20 -2.28
C PHE A 23 -13.17 -4.36 -1.05
N SER A 24 -14.32 -3.69 -1.08
CA SER A 24 -14.96 -3.05 0.05
C SER A 24 -16.45 -3.39 0.04
N GLY A 25 -16.92 -4.08 1.08
CA GLY A 25 -18.31 -4.52 1.11
C GLY A 25 -18.58 -5.54 2.21
N ALA A 26 -19.83 -6.00 2.28
CA ALA A 26 -20.28 -7.00 3.24
C ALA A 26 -20.71 -8.31 2.58
N GLY A 27 -20.93 -8.32 1.26
CA GLY A 27 -21.27 -9.52 0.52
C GLY A 27 -20.06 -10.36 0.12
N LEU A 28 -20.29 -11.24 -0.84
CA LEU A 28 -19.28 -12.18 -1.35
C LEU A 28 -18.13 -11.43 -2.05
N ASN A 29 -16.89 -11.68 -1.63
CA ASN A 29 -15.69 -11.27 -2.37
C ASN A 29 -15.12 -12.45 -3.17
N ASP A 30 -15.46 -12.52 -4.44
CA ASP A 30 -15.00 -13.59 -5.36
C ASP A 30 -14.53 -13.06 -6.72
N VAL A 31 -14.18 -11.77 -6.76
CA VAL A 31 -13.71 -11.11 -7.97
C VAL A 31 -12.27 -11.49 -8.29
N THR A 32 -12.00 -11.68 -9.57
CA THR A 32 -10.64 -11.70 -10.12
C THR A 32 -10.49 -10.65 -11.22
N TRP A 33 -9.53 -9.76 -11.05
CA TRP A 33 -9.15 -8.80 -12.07
C TRP A 33 -8.35 -9.47 -13.19
N GLY A 34 -8.65 -9.09 -14.44
CA GLY A 34 -7.83 -9.45 -15.58
C GLY A 34 -6.43 -8.84 -15.47
N THR A 35 -5.43 -9.58 -15.95
CA THR A 35 -4.03 -9.15 -15.96
C THR A 35 -3.60 -8.50 -17.27
N ALA A 36 -4.56 -8.15 -18.14
CA ALA A 36 -4.33 -7.45 -19.38
C ALA A 36 -4.93 -6.05 -19.30
N TYR A 37 -4.11 -5.04 -19.59
CA TYR A 37 -4.50 -3.65 -19.75
C TYR A 37 -3.70 -3.06 -20.91
N SER A 38 -4.39 -2.39 -21.84
CA SER A 38 -3.78 -1.91 -23.09
C SER A 38 -4.33 -0.55 -23.52
N ALA A 39 -4.45 0.40 -22.59
CA ALA A 39 -4.84 1.77 -22.90
C ALA A 39 -3.65 2.60 -23.42
N ALA A 40 -3.92 3.88 -23.72
CA ALA A 40 -2.90 4.88 -23.99
C ALA A 40 -2.32 5.52 -22.70
N ASP A 41 -3.06 5.46 -21.60
CA ASP A 41 -2.74 6.12 -20.32
C ASP A 41 -3.03 5.17 -19.15
N SER A 42 -2.39 5.38 -18.01
CA SER A 42 -2.73 4.73 -16.74
C SER A 42 -4.20 4.98 -16.37
N ALA A 43 -4.83 4.05 -15.66
CA ALA A 43 -6.20 4.21 -15.22
C ALA A 43 -6.55 3.48 -13.95
N PHE A 44 -7.60 3.99 -13.30
CA PHE A 44 -8.24 3.43 -12.15
C PHE A 44 -9.66 2.97 -12.50
N PHE A 45 -10.02 1.76 -12.09
CA PHE A 45 -11.36 1.19 -12.28
C PHE A 45 -12.06 0.99 -10.95
N GLU A 46 -13.33 1.32 -10.93
CA GLU A 46 -14.22 1.09 -9.79
C GLU A 46 -15.45 0.33 -10.30
N VAL A 47 -15.73 -0.81 -9.68
CA VAL A 47 -16.89 -1.66 -9.97
C VAL A 47 -17.76 -1.72 -8.73
N GLU A 48 -19.07 -1.53 -8.88
CA GLU A 48 -20.03 -1.51 -7.77
C GLU A 48 -21.25 -2.38 -8.13
N ILE A 49 -21.73 -3.18 -7.18
CA ILE A 49 -23.02 -3.87 -7.28
C ILE A 49 -24.15 -2.84 -7.23
N ASP A 50 -24.94 -2.76 -8.30
CA ASP A 50 -26.04 -1.82 -8.43
C ASP A 50 -27.43 -2.44 -8.22
N ALA A 51 -27.54 -3.78 -8.29
CA ALA A 51 -28.73 -4.50 -7.84
C ALA A 51 -28.44 -5.97 -7.48
N GLU A 52 -29.13 -6.47 -6.45
CA GLU A 52 -29.18 -7.89 -6.09
C GLU A 52 -30.26 -8.60 -6.92
N GLY A 53 -30.01 -9.82 -7.39
CA GLY A 53 -30.91 -10.51 -8.32
C GLY A 53 -30.51 -11.93 -8.70
N THR A 54 -31.02 -12.38 -9.85
CA THR A 54 -30.67 -13.67 -10.49
C THR A 54 -30.48 -13.46 -12.00
N PRO A 55 -29.32 -12.96 -12.44
CA PRO A 55 -28.11 -12.67 -11.66
C PRO A 55 -28.15 -11.31 -10.95
N ASP A 56 -27.23 -11.09 -10.02
CA ASP A 56 -26.87 -9.75 -9.54
C ASP A 56 -26.35 -8.91 -10.72
N THR A 57 -26.40 -7.59 -10.57
CA THR A 57 -25.87 -6.66 -11.57
C THR A 57 -24.82 -5.74 -10.97
N PHE A 58 -23.91 -5.29 -11.83
CA PHE A 58 -22.91 -4.28 -11.50
C PHE A 58 -22.91 -3.14 -12.50
N LYS A 59 -22.37 -2.02 -12.07
CA LYS A 59 -21.97 -0.89 -12.90
C LYS A 59 -20.50 -0.60 -12.62
N TRP A 60 -19.82 0.07 -13.53
CA TRP A 60 -18.42 0.43 -13.34
C TRP A 60 -18.11 1.81 -13.86
N ARG A 61 -17.01 2.40 -13.41
CA ARG A 61 -16.48 3.66 -13.93
C ARG A 61 -14.97 3.58 -14.04
N LYS A 62 -14.42 4.50 -14.83
CA LYS A 62 -12.99 4.68 -15.06
C LYS A 62 -12.61 6.10 -14.64
N ASP A 63 -11.53 6.24 -13.87
CA ASP A 63 -10.92 7.51 -13.46
C ASP A 63 -11.92 8.49 -12.82
N GLY A 64 -12.81 8.00 -11.95
CA GLY A 64 -13.84 8.81 -11.28
C GLY A 64 -14.91 9.39 -12.23
N GLY A 65 -15.01 8.88 -13.46
CA GLY A 65 -16.01 9.28 -14.45
C GLY A 65 -17.44 8.86 -14.10
N ALA A 66 -18.37 9.02 -15.05
CA ALA A 66 -19.74 8.53 -14.87
C ALA A 66 -19.78 7.00 -14.89
N TYR A 67 -20.64 6.42 -14.04
CA TYR A 67 -20.93 4.98 -14.10
C TYR A 67 -21.54 4.59 -15.45
N THR A 68 -21.18 3.39 -15.91
CA THR A 68 -21.79 2.77 -17.08
C THR A 68 -23.25 2.39 -16.85
N ALA A 69 -23.89 1.91 -17.91
CA ALA A 69 -25.13 1.16 -17.76
C ALA A 69 -24.92 -0.12 -16.92
N THR A 70 -25.99 -0.59 -16.31
CA THR A 70 -26.09 -1.85 -15.56
C THR A 70 -25.69 -3.04 -16.43
N VAL A 71 -24.86 -3.92 -15.86
CA VAL A 71 -24.36 -5.14 -16.50
C VAL A 71 -24.70 -6.35 -15.62
N ALA A 72 -25.35 -7.35 -16.19
CA ALA A 72 -25.62 -8.60 -15.48
C ALA A 72 -24.34 -9.42 -15.27
N ILE A 73 -24.16 -9.99 -14.07
CA ILE A 73 -23.04 -10.90 -13.80
C ILE A 73 -23.27 -12.24 -14.51
N THR A 74 -22.25 -12.71 -15.22
CA THR A 74 -22.34 -13.89 -16.09
C THR A 74 -21.57 -15.11 -15.55
N GLY A 75 -20.69 -14.93 -14.57
CA GLY A 75 -19.76 -15.97 -14.11
C GLY A 75 -18.53 -16.17 -15.00
N ALA A 76 -18.45 -15.43 -16.12
CA ALA A 76 -17.31 -15.43 -17.05
C ALA A 76 -16.61 -14.06 -17.02
N ALA A 77 -15.44 -13.97 -17.67
CA ALA A 77 -14.73 -12.72 -17.80
C ALA A 77 -15.56 -11.70 -18.60
N GLN A 78 -15.88 -10.58 -17.97
CA GLN A 78 -16.63 -9.47 -18.55
C GLN A 78 -15.68 -8.31 -18.79
N ALA A 79 -15.68 -7.83 -20.04
CA ALA A 79 -14.85 -6.70 -20.44
C ALA A 79 -15.39 -5.39 -19.87
N LEU A 80 -14.48 -4.58 -19.33
CA LEU A 80 -14.73 -3.19 -18.97
C LEU A 80 -14.35 -2.31 -20.17
N SER A 81 -13.18 -1.69 -20.13
CA SER A 81 -12.54 -1.00 -21.26
C SER A 81 -11.04 -1.30 -21.30
N ASP A 82 -10.38 -0.95 -22.41
CA ASP A 82 -8.93 -1.05 -22.55
C ASP A 82 -8.35 -2.45 -22.26
N THR A 83 -9.11 -3.50 -22.63
CA THR A 83 -8.83 -4.92 -22.36
C THR A 83 -8.87 -5.34 -20.89
N GLN A 84 -9.11 -4.40 -19.96
CA GLN A 84 -9.38 -4.75 -18.57
C GLN A 84 -10.65 -5.60 -18.49
N THR A 85 -10.55 -6.71 -17.76
CA THR A 85 -11.68 -7.58 -17.48
C THR A 85 -11.89 -7.74 -15.98
N ILE A 86 -13.11 -8.10 -15.61
CA ILE A 86 -13.47 -8.55 -14.28
C ILE A 86 -14.19 -9.90 -14.39
N THR A 87 -13.92 -10.82 -13.47
CA THR A 87 -14.62 -12.10 -13.38
C THR A 87 -15.16 -12.27 -11.97
N PHE A 88 -16.45 -12.56 -11.84
CA PHE A 88 -17.10 -12.98 -10.59
C PHE A 88 -17.26 -14.50 -10.63
N ALA A 89 -16.94 -15.21 -9.56
CA ALA A 89 -17.06 -16.67 -9.53
C ALA A 89 -18.52 -17.13 -9.38
N ALA A 90 -19.33 -16.37 -8.65
CA ALA A 90 -20.77 -16.52 -8.49
C ALA A 90 -21.51 -15.41 -9.24
N THR A 91 -22.75 -15.70 -9.63
CA THR A 91 -23.64 -14.71 -10.26
C THR A 91 -24.61 -14.08 -9.28
N THR A 92 -24.58 -14.49 -8.02
CA THR A 92 -25.52 -14.09 -6.95
C THR A 92 -24.81 -14.15 -5.60
N GLY A 93 -25.27 -13.36 -4.63
CA GLY A 93 -24.79 -13.42 -3.24
C GLY A 93 -23.87 -12.26 -2.87
N HIS A 94 -23.73 -11.28 -3.76
CA HIS A 94 -23.15 -9.99 -3.45
C HIS A 94 -24.21 -9.11 -2.77
N THR A 95 -23.77 -8.08 -2.06
CA THR A 95 -24.64 -7.10 -1.42
C THR A 95 -24.63 -5.80 -2.22
N LEU A 96 -25.75 -5.07 -2.22
CA LEU A 96 -25.82 -3.75 -2.83
C LEU A 96 -24.71 -2.83 -2.29
N LEU A 97 -24.02 -2.10 -3.18
CA LEU A 97 -22.86 -1.25 -2.89
C LEU A 97 -21.55 -1.98 -2.55
N ASP A 98 -21.49 -3.31 -2.66
CA ASP A 98 -20.20 -3.99 -2.69
C ASP A 98 -19.35 -3.43 -3.85
N GLU A 99 -18.11 -3.07 -3.56
CA GLU A 99 -17.21 -2.35 -4.47
C GLU A 99 -15.89 -3.10 -4.64
N TRP A 100 -15.32 -3.04 -5.86
CA TRP A 100 -13.96 -3.47 -6.17
C TRP A 100 -13.23 -2.38 -6.92
N THR A 101 -11.96 -2.19 -6.56
CA THR A 101 -11.11 -1.16 -7.16
C THR A 101 -9.79 -1.71 -7.66
N VAL A 102 -9.24 -1.12 -8.73
CA VAL A 102 -7.93 -1.52 -9.27
C VAL A 102 -7.25 -0.38 -10.02
N GLY A 103 -5.95 -0.22 -9.78
CA GLY A 103 -5.08 0.73 -10.46
C GLY A 103 -4.14 0.04 -11.45
N ASN A 104 -4.11 0.52 -12.69
CA ASN A 104 -3.19 0.07 -13.74
C ASN A 104 -2.29 1.23 -14.18
N LEU A 105 -0.99 0.96 -14.27
CA LEU A 105 0.00 1.88 -14.82
C LEU A 105 0.30 1.51 -16.27
N PHE A 106 0.24 2.49 -17.16
CA PHE A 106 0.64 2.34 -18.55
C PHE A 106 1.53 3.49 -18.99
N ALA A 107 2.79 3.17 -19.30
CA ALA A 107 3.81 4.11 -19.76
C ALA A 107 3.83 5.44 -18.97
N GLU A 108 3.54 5.37 -17.67
CA GLU A 108 3.34 6.56 -16.84
C GLU A 108 4.67 7.34 -16.75
N PRO A 109 4.65 8.64 -17.08
CA PRO A 109 5.87 9.43 -17.14
C PRO A 109 6.52 9.59 -15.78
N CYS A 110 7.84 9.53 -15.76
CA CYS A 110 8.65 9.81 -14.59
C CYS A 110 9.53 11.05 -14.78
N THR A 111 9.73 11.81 -13.72
CA THR A 111 10.71 12.88 -13.63
C THR A 111 12.06 12.27 -13.25
N ALA A 112 13.00 12.26 -14.19
CA ALA A 112 14.37 11.80 -13.98
C ALA A 112 15.21 12.81 -13.17
N SER A 113 16.07 12.30 -12.29
CA SER A 113 17.05 13.07 -11.52
C SER A 113 18.32 12.25 -11.32
N GLY A 114 19.31 12.44 -12.21
CA GLY A 114 20.53 11.64 -12.19
C GLY A 114 20.22 10.15 -12.38
N ALA A 115 20.52 9.33 -11.36
CA ALA A 115 20.30 7.88 -11.37
C ALA A 115 18.96 7.44 -10.75
N SER A 116 18.03 8.37 -10.53
CA SER A 116 16.67 8.04 -10.08
C SER A 116 15.61 8.64 -11.01
N ALA A 117 14.40 8.08 -10.96
CA ALA A 117 13.23 8.63 -11.62
C ALA A 117 11.99 8.41 -10.75
N GLN A 118 11.18 9.45 -10.58
CA GLN A 118 9.96 9.41 -9.78
C GLN A 118 8.73 9.62 -10.66
N ILE A 119 7.65 8.87 -10.44
CA ILE A 119 6.37 9.10 -11.11
C ILE A 119 5.96 10.57 -10.97
N THR A 120 5.71 11.23 -12.10
CA THR A 120 5.42 12.67 -12.13
C THR A 120 4.09 12.97 -11.44
N ASP A 121 3.06 12.18 -11.72
CA ASP A 121 1.74 12.29 -11.11
C ASP A 121 1.78 11.88 -9.63
N THR A 122 1.52 12.83 -8.75
CA THR A 122 1.56 12.60 -7.29
C THR A 122 0.50 11.62 -6.80
N THR A 123 -0.61 11.49 -7.52
CA THR A 123 -1.73 10.62 -7.12
C THR A 123 -1.42 9.14 -7.36
N LYS A 124 -0.46 8.83 -8.24
CA LYS A 124 -0.10 7.47 -8.65
C LYS A 124 1.19 6.95 -8.01
N ARG A 125 1.67 7.60 -6.94
CA ARG A 125 2.98 7.30 -6.32
C ARG A 125 2.96 6.15 -5.33
N ILE A 126 1.78 5.76 -4.84
CA ILE A 126 1.65 4.60 -3.96
C ILE A 126 1.53 3.36 -4.85
N LEU A 127 2.55 2.51 -4.77
CA LEU A 127 2.69 1.30 -5.59
C LEU A 127 2.51 0.06 -4.72
N ASP A 128 2.01 -1.02 -5.33
CA ASP A 128 1.84 -2.30 -4.66
C ASP A 128 3.13 -3.14 -4.71
N PRO A 129 3.82 -3.38 -3.58
CA PRO A 129 4.98 -4.28 -3.55
C PRO A 129 4.60 -5.74 -3.79
N ASN A 130 3.34 -6.14 -3.60
CA ASN A 130 2.87 -7.50 -3.88
C ASN A 130 2.70 -7.74 -5.39
N ASN A 131 2.48 -6.68 -6.18
CA ASN A 131 2.40 -6.69 -7.64
C ASN A 131 3.30 -5.59 -8.24
N PRO A 132 4.63 -5.75 -8.14
CA PRO A 132 5.57 -4.67 -8.40
C PRO A 132 5.52 -4.21 -9.86
N PRO A 133 5.34 -2.90 -10.13
CA PRO A 133 5.36 -2.37 -11.48
C PRO A 133 6.78 -2.33 -12.05
N VAL A 134 6.88 -2.23 -13.38
CA VAL A 134 8.13 -2.24 -14.13
C VAL A 134 8.49 -0.84 -14.59
N PHE A 135 9.61 -0.32 -14.09
CA PHE A 135 10.21 0.91 -14.59
C PHE A 135 11.16 0.59 -15.75
N THR A 136 11.00 1.31 -16.85
CA THR A 136 11.80 1.15 -18.07
C THR A 136 12.48 2.47 -18.42
N ASP A 137 13.80 2.43 -18.62
CA ASP A 137 14.63 3.54 -19.08
C ASP A 137 14.97 3.37 -20.57
N ASP A 138 14.79 4.43 -21.35
CA ASP A 138 15.16 4.45 -22.78
C ASP A 138 16.68 4.34 -23.00
N GLY A 139 17.48 4.75 -22.02
CA GLY A 139 18.94 4.65 -21.97
C GLY A 139 19.48 3.27 -21.57
N GLY A 140 18.60 2.28 -21.41
CA GLY A 140 18.93 0.88 -21.10
C GLY A 140 19.51 0.65 -19.71
N LYS A 141 19.32 1.58 -18.76
CA LYS A 141 19.70 1.36 -17.37
C LYS A 141 18.74 0.39 -16.69
N THR A 142 19.27 -0.40 -15.78
CA THR A 142 18.51 -1.40 -15.03
C THR A 142 18.13 -0.86 -13.67
N VAL A 143 16.90 -1.15 -13.24
CA VAL A 143 16.40 -0.82 -11.90
C VAL A 143 17.19 -1.61 -10.84
N LEU A 144 17.63 -0.92 -9.80
CA LEU A 144 18.28 -1.49 -8.62
C LEU A 144 17.31 -1.65 -7.44
N ARG A 145 16.41 -0.68 -7.26
CA ARG A 145 15.38 -0.69 -6.22
C ARG A 145 14.23 0.25 -6.58
N ILE A 146 13.09 0.02 -5.96
CA ILE A 146 11.88 0.85 -6.06
C ILE A 146 11.48 1.27 -4.64
N ASP A 147 11.24 2.56 -4.44
CA ASP A 147 10.60 3.10 -3.25
C ASP A 147 9.09 3.19 -3.51
N TYR A 148 8.35 2.14 -3.12
CA TYR A 148 6.92 1.98 -3.41
C TYR A 148 6.01 3.03 -2.75
N THR A 149 6.50 3.73 -1.73
CA THR A 149 5.76 4.81 -1.04
C THR A 149 5.84 6.16 -1.76
N THR A 150 6.81 6.32 -2.67
CA THR A 150 7.03 7.58 -3.39
C THR A 150 6.97 7.43 -4.90
N GLY A 151 6.84 6.20 -5.42
CA GLY A 151 6.87 5.91 -6.84
C GLY A 151 8.23 6.20 -7.47
N THR A 152 9.33 6.04 -6.72
CA THR A 152 10.69 6.37 -7.19
C THR A 152 11.49 5.12 -7.45
N ALA A 153 12.05 4.97 -8.64
CA ALA A 153 13.03 3.94 -8.97
C ALA A 153 14.45 4.49 -9.01
N TYR A 154 15.41 3.67 -8.59
CA TYR A 154 16.85 3.96 -8.67
C TYR A 154 17.51 2.97 -9.61
N PHE A 155 18.46 3.44 -10.41
CA PHE A 155 19.04 2.70 -11.53
C PHE A 155 20.55 2.56 -11.40
N THR A 156 21.14 1.71 -12.26
CA THR A 156 22.60 1.48 -12.32
C THR A 156 23.43 2.70 -12.75
N GLY A 157 22.81 3.77 -13.21
CA GLY A 157 23.46 5.02 -13.59
C GLY A 157 22.46 6.08 -14.01
N ASN A 158 22.95 7.19 -14.57
CA ASN A 158 22.08 8.27 -15.01
C ASN A 158 21.08 7.79 -16.08
N VAL A 159 19.81 8.11 -15.87
CA VAL A 159 18.70 7.70 -16.73
C VAL A 159 18.33 8.78 -17.75
N GLY A 160 17.72 8.36 -18.85
CA GLY A 160 17.09 9.22 -19.83
C GLY A 160 15.60 9.37 -19.51
N THR A 161 14.75 9.06 -20.49
CA THR A 161 13.30 9.04 -20.32
C THR A 161 12.91 7.74 -19.63
N VAL A 162 12.26 7.85 -18.47
CA VAL A 162 11.75 6.70 -17.73
C VAL A 162 10.23 6.69 -17.76
N THR A 163 9.68 5.51 -18.01
CA THR A 163 8.24 5.23 -17.91
C THR A 163 8.00 4.03 -17.00
N VAL A 164 6.87 4.01 -16.30
CA VAL A 164 6.45 2.86 -15.49
C VAL A 164 5.19 2.21 -16.05
N ALA A 165 5.15 0.89 -16.05
CA ALA A 165 3.98 0.11 -16.44
C ALA A 165 3.77 -1.04 -15.47
N GLY A 166 2.52 -1.40 -15.18
CA GLY A 166 2.22 -2.47 -14.24
C GLY A 166 0.71 -2.61 -14.08
N ASN A 167 0.22 -3.82 -14.31
CA ASN A 167 -1.19 -4.13 -14.09
C ASN A 167 -1.37 -4.46 -12.62
N LEU A 168 -2.39 -3.89 -11.99
CA LEU A 168 -2.63 -3.99 -10.55
C LEU A 168 -1.52 -3.36 -9.67
N GLY A 169 -0.60 -2.59 -10.28
CA GLY A 169 0.62 -2.14 -9.60
C GLY A 169 0.48 -0.80 -8.87
N GLN A 170 -0.63 -0.08 -9.06
CA GLN A 170 -0.91 1.19 -8.39
C GLN A 170 -2.07 1.03 -7.42
N ILE A 171 -1.93 1.68 -6.26
CA ILE A 171 -2.92 1.65 -5.20
C ILE A 171 -3.51 3.05 -5.02
N GLU A 172 -4.81 3.15 -5.20
CA GLU A 172 -5.57 4.32 -4.76
C GLU A 172 -5.88 4.25 -3.27
N THR A 173 -6.19 5.40 -2.67
CA THR A 173 -6.54 5.46 -1.23
C THR A 173 -7.76 4.61 -0.87
N SER A 174 -8.71 4.43 -1.80
CA SER A 174 -9.84 3.50 -1.65
C SER A 174 -9.47 2.02 -1.76
N GLY A 175 -8.25 1.68 -2.17
CA GLY A 175 -7.71 0.32 -2.11
C GLY A 175 -7.13 -0.06 -0.73
N LEU A 176 -6.97 0.92 0.17
CA LEU A 176 -6.40 0.72 1.51
C LEU A 176 -7.49 0.64 2.57
N GLU A 177 -7.55 -0.48 3.28
CA GLU A 177 -8.44 -0.65 4.43
C GLU A 177 -7.68 -0.39 5.72
N LYS A 178 -8.22 0.50 6.56
CA LYS A 178 -7.69 0.71 7.90
C LYS A 178 -8.08 -0.44 8.81
N VAL A 179 -7.09 -1.21 9.26
CA VAL A 179 -7.30 -2.37 10.13
C VAL A 179 -7.30 -1.98 11.60
N GLY A 180 -6.60 -0.90 11.97
CA GLY A 180 -6.63 -0.41 13.33
C GLY A 180 -5.68 0.74 13.63
N TYR A 181 -5.71 1.15 14.90
CA TYR A 181 -4.82 2.16 15.45
C TYR A 181 -3.73 1.51 16.31
N LEU A 182 -2.53 2.04 16.17
CA LEU A 182 -1.37 1.69 16.95
C LEU A 182 -0.98 2.85 17.88
N THR A 183 -0.25 2.50 18.92
CA THR A 183 0.30 3.38 19.94
C THR A 183 1.72 2.92 20.25
N ASP A 184 2.48 3.76 20.96
CA ASP A 184 3.80 3.42 21.50
C ASP A 184 4.79 2.92 20.43
N TRP A 185 4.69 3.42 19.19
CA TRP A 185 5.54 2.93 18.12
C TRP A 185 7.01 3.36 18.28
N SER A 186 7.90 2.47 17.86
CA SER A 186 9.33 2.69 17.71
C SER A 186 9.74 2.35 16.29
N PHE A 187 10.69 3.12 15.76
CA PHE A 187 11.16 2.96 14.39
C PHE A 187 12.68 3.17 14.37
N ASN A 188 13.40 2.21 13.81
CA ASN A 188 14.85 2.23 13.71
C ASN A 188 15.25 2.00 12.26
N ILE A 189 16.13 2.86 11.76
CA ILE A 189 16.83 2.67 10.49
C ILE A 189 18.28 2.36 10.80
N THR A 190 18.79 1.31 10.18
CA THR A 190 20.21 0.96 10.22
C THR A 190 20.79 0.98 8.82
N LEU A 191 22.08 1.30 8.72
CA LEU A 191 22.82 1.27 7.47
C LEU A 191 24.15 0.57 7.74
N ASP A 192 24.41 -0.50 6.99
CA ASP A 192 25.69 -1.17 7.04
C ASP A 192 26.77 -0.31 6.37
N LEU A 193 27.96 -0.27 6.96
CA LEU A 193 29.10 0.46 6.41
C LEU A 193 30.31 -0.48 6.33
N ALA A 194 30.90 -0.59 5.14
CA ALA A 194 32.13 -1.34 4.91
C ALA A 194 33.32 -0.37 4.88
N ASP A 195 34.33 -0.61 5.71
CA ASP A 195 35.57 0.17 5.70
C ASP A 195 36.40 -0.16 4.43
N GLN A 196 36.82 0.88 3.73
CA GLN A 196 37.69 0.82 2.54
C GLN A 196 39.00 1.57 2.74
N SER A 197 39.34 1.91 3.98
CA SER A 197 40.56 2.64 4.30
C SER A 197 41.80 1.82 3.96
N TYR A 198 42.82 2.49 3.44
CA TYR A 198 44.14 1.91 3.16
C TYR A 198 45.24 2.54 4.04
N MET A 199 46.33 1.80 4.22
CA MET A 199 47.44 2.23 5.08
C MET A 199 48.06 3.54 4.58
N GLY A 200 48.32 4.48 5.50
CA GLY A 200 48.89 5.79 5.20
C GLY A 200 47.88 6.91 4.95
N GLN A 201 46.57 6.62 5.02
CA GLN A 201 45.53 7.65 4.96
C GLN A 201 45.33 8.39 6.29
N LYS A 202 44.92 9.65 6.18
CA LYS A 202 44.61 10.51 7.34
C LYS A 202 43.15 10.43 7.79
N TRP A 203 42.27 9.82 7.00
CA TRP A 203 40.82 9.77 7.21
C TRP A 203 40.26 8.41 6.82
N LYS A 204 39.17 8.00 7.46
CA LYS A 204 38.47 6.76 7.10
C LYS A 204 37.63 6.95 5.85
N HIS A 205 37.64 5.93 5.00
CA HIS A 205 36.78 5.83 3.82
C HIS A 205 35.84 4.66 4.00
N ASN A 206 34.55 4.86 3.81
CA ASN A 206 33.54 3.80 3.91
C ASN A 206 32.76 3.71 2.59
N THR A 207 32.39 2.51 2.20
CA THR A 207 31.32 2.28 1.23
C THR A 207 30.04 1.92 1.96
N VAL A 208 28.93 2.49 1.51
CA VAL A 208 27.61 2.21 2.05
C VAL A 208 27.14 0.83 1.63
N GLY A 209 26.63 0.07 2.59
CA GLY A 209 26.04 -1.25 2.42
C GLY A 209 24.51 -1.19 2.40
N GLN A 210 23.87 -2.27 2.83
CA GLN A 210 22.42 -2.38 2.86
C GLN A 210 21.83 -1.52 3.99
N GLY A 211 20.77 -0.76 3.67
CA GLY A 211 19.92 -0.14 4.66
C GLY A 211 18.81 -1.11 5.07
N SER A 212 18.43 -1.11 6.35
CA SER A 212 17.25 -1.84 6.81
C SER A 212 16.45 -1.01 7.82
N GLY A 213 15.14 -1.21 7.83
CA GLY A 213 14.22 -0.60 8.78
C GLY A 213 13.50 -1.65 9.60
N THR A 214 13.47 -1.50 10.91
CA THR A 214 12.66 -2.34 11.80
C THR A 214 11.98 -1.47 12.84
N GLY A 215 10.83 -1.91 13.33
CA GLY A 215 10.12 -1.21 14.37
C GLY A 215 9.21 -2.11 15.15
N SER A 216 8.58 -1.52 16.16
CA SER A 216 7.57 -2.16 16.98
C SER A 216 6.43 -1.17 17.21
N ALA A 217 5.21 -1.66 17.33
CA ALA A 217 4.07 -0.83 17.72
C ALA A 217 3.07 -1.63 18.52
N SER A 218 2.30 -0.97 19.37
CA SER A 218 1.35 -1.64 20.26
C SER A 218 -0.10 -1.25 19.97
N SER A 219 -1.00 -2.21 20.05
CA SER A 219 -2.45 -2.03 20.08
C SER A 219 -3.00 -2.51 21.43
N PHE A 220 -4.23 -2.11 21.76
CA PHE A 220 -4.97 -2.68 22.88
C PHE A 220 -5.81 -3.86 22.39
N PHE A 221 -5.78 -4.95 23.14
CA PHE A 221 -6.56 -6.15 22.83
C PHE A 221 -8.04 -5.91 23.12
N ILE A 222 -8.93 -6.23 22.18
CA ILE A 222 -10.39 -6.06 22.35
C ILE A 222 -11.07 -7.42 22.18
N GLY A 223 -11.56 -7.98 23.29
CA GLY A 223 -12.34 -9.22 23.24
C GLY A 223 -11.47 -10.45 22.92
N SER A 224 -11.89 -11.26 21.95
CA SER A 224 -11.17 -12.45 21.44
C SER A 224 -10.34 -12.17 20.19
N ASP A 225 -10.41 -10.95 19.67
CA ASP A 225 -9.94 -10.63 18.33
C ASP A 225 -8.58 -9.95 18.47
N SER A 226 -7.52 -10.67 18.07
CA SER A 226 -6.21 -10.05 17.82
C SER A 226 -6.39 -9.04 16.68
N MET A 227 -5.72 -7.89 16.78
CA MET A 227 -5.81 -6.87 15.72
C MET A 227 -5.23 -7.37 14.40
N ILE A 228 -4.51 -8.50 14.42
CA ILE A 228 -3.92 -9.11 13.23
C ILE A 228 -4.23 -10.62 13.17
N ASP A 229 -5.51 -10.94 13.03
CA ASP A 229 -5.93 -12.21 12.42
C ASP A 229 -5.56 -12.17 10.92
N GLY A 230 -4.32 -12.58 10.56
CA GLY A 230 -3.86 -12.50 9.17
C GLY A 230 -2.35 -12.42 8.88
N ILE A 231 -1.46 -12.43 9.89
CA ILE A 231 0.02 -12.50 9.68
C ILE A 231 0.43 -13.74 8.87
N THR A 232 -0.43 -14.75 8.79
CA THR A 232 -0.22 -15.99 8.02
C THR A 232 -0.03 -15.77 6.51
N ASN A 233 -0.48 -14.65 5.94
CA ASN A 233 -0.51 -14.48 4.47
C ASN A 233 0.78 -13.92 3.83
N LYS A 234 1.80 -13.52 4.60
CA LYS A 234 3.05 -12.90 4.07
C LYS A 234 2.82 -11.71 3.13
N GLU A 235 1.70 -11.03 3.25
CA GLU A 235 1.38 -9.82 2.49
C GLU A 235 2.04 -8.60 3.15
N PHE A 236 2.45 -7.62 2.35
CA PHE A 236 2.90 -6.33 2.87
C PHE A 236 1.71 -5.48 3.34
N PHE A 237 1.87 -4.84 4.50
CA PHE A 237 0.92 -3.88 5.06
C PHE A 237 1.44 -2.47 4.84
N PHE A 238 0.54 -1.52 4.61
CA PHE A 238 0.89 -0.11 4.53
C PHE A 238 0.72 0.53 5.90
N LEU A 239 1.79 1.06 6.45
CA LEU A 239 1.83 1.60 7.80
C LEU A 239 2.10 3.10 7.76
N GLN A 240 1.23 3.85 8.44
CA GLN A 240 1.40 5.28 8.71
C GLN A 240 1.79 5.48 10.18
N LEU A 241 2.96 6.06 10.42
CA LEU A 241 3.50 6.34 11.76
C LEU A 241 3.49 7.84 12.01
N PHE A 242 2.56 8.32 12.84
CA PHE A 242 2.40 9.74 13.12
C PHE A 242 3.38 10.20 14.19
N ASN A 243 4.16 11.22 13.83
CA ASN A 243 4.97 12.01 14.75
C ASN A 243 4.08 13.04 15.46
N TYR A 244 3.24 13.72 14.68
CA TYR A 244 2.39 14.81 15.15
C TYR A 244 1.05 14.78 14.43
N ASP A 245 -0.01 14.40 15.12
CA ASP A 245 -1.39 14.42 14.63
C ASP A 245 -2.31 14.97 15.74
N PRO A 246 -2.40 16.31 15.88
CA PRO A 246 -3.15 16.95 16.96
C PRO A 246 -4.67 16.77 16.81
N ASP A 247 -5.14 16.66 15.58
CA ASP A 247 -6.56 16.60 15.24
C ASP A 247 -7.08 15.15 15.12
N GLN A 248 -6.17 14.16 15.17
CA GLN A 248 -6.47 12.72 15.03
C GLN A 248 -7.20 12.39 13.72
N ASP A 249 -6.97 13.20 12.70
CA ASP A 249 -7.63 13.12 11.40
C ASP A 249 -6.74 12.49 10.34
N GLN A 250 -5.55 12.01 10.72
CA GLN A 250 -4.56 11.36 9.86
C GLN A 250 -3.90 12.31 8.84
N THR A 251 -4.07 13.62 9.01
CA THR A 251 -3.41 14.63 8.16
C THR A 251 -2.07 15.12 8.73
N GLY A 252 -1.78 14.75 9.98
CA GLY A 252 -0.55 15.10 10.68
C GLY A 252 0.74 14.60 10.04
N ASP A 253 1.89 15.07 10.53
CA ASP A 253 3.22 14.64 10.11
C ASP A 253 3.39 13.13 10.33
N HIS A 254 3.66 12.38 9.27
CA HIS A 254 3.76 10.92 9.34
C HIS A 254 4.80 10.31 8.42
N PHE A 255 5.29 9.14 8.81
CA PHE A 255 6.04 8.26 7.92
C PHE A 255 5.10 7.26 7.27
N ASN A 256 5.23 7.09 5.97
CA ASN A 256 4.61 6.02 5.20
C ASN A 256 5.65 4.93 4.93
N CYS A 257 5.29 3.68 5.20
CA CYS A 257 6.17 2.53 4.95
C CYS A 257 5.36 1.28 4.63
N TRP A 258 5.91 0.46 3.73
CA TRP A 258 5.45 -0.91 3.56
C TRP A 258 6.15 -1.78 4.58
N VAL A 259 5.41 -2.64 5.27
CA VAL A 259 5.93 -3.46 6.35
C VAL A 259 5.48 -4.90 6.24
N LEU A 260 6.36 -5.80 6.66
CA LEU A 260 6.04 -7.18 6.97
C LEU A 260 6.08 -7.34 8.48
N PHE A 261 4.97 -7.78 9.09
CA PHE A 261 4.95 -8.12 10.50
C PHE A 261 5.75 -9.41 10.74
N SER A 262 6.71 -9.33 11.65
CA SER A 262 7.69 -10.38 11.96
C SER A 262 7.46 -11.06 13.31
N GLY A 263 6.57 -10.52 14.14
CA GLY A 263 6.21 -11.11 15.42
C GLY A 263 5.05 -10.39 16.09
N ASP A 264 4.34 -11.13 16.92
CA ASP A 264 3.25 -10.67 17.78
C ASP A 264 3.53 -11.12 19.23
N ALA A 265 3.22 -10.24 20.19
CA ALA A 265 3.35 -10.52 21.60
C ALA A 265 2.21 -9.89 22.38
N VAL A 266 1.40 -10.71 23.04
CA VAL A 266 0.29 -10.26 23.88
C VAL A 266 0.69 -10.32 25.34
N ALA A 267 0.61 -9.19 26.05
CA ALA A 267 0.98 -9.09 27.46
C ALA A 267 0.04 -8.15 28.23
N GLY A 268 -0.24 -8.50 29.49
CA GLY A 268 -1.00 -7.66 30.41
C GLY A 268 -0.79 -8.12 31.85
N SER A 269 -0.72 -7.16 32.77
CA SER A 269 -0.71 -7.44 34.21
C SER A 269 -2.14 -7.57 34.74
N VAL A 270 -2.30 -8.25 35.89
CA VAL A 270 -3.60 -8.33 36.55
C VAL A 270 -4.08 -6.92 36.91
N GLY A 271 -5.21 -6.50 36.32
CA GLY A 271 -5.83 -5.19 36.57
C GLY A 271 -5.55 -4.13 35.50
N ASP A 272 -4.68 -4.42 34.51
CA ASP A 272 -4.39 -3.52 33.39
C ASP A 272 -5.07 -3.96 32.10
N ASN A 273 -5.16 -3.05 31.12
CA ASN A 273 -5.53 -3.40 29.76
C ASN A 273 -4.46 -4.28 29.13
N VAL A 274 -4.88 -5.32 28.43
CA VAL A 274 -3.97 -6.19 27.66
C VAL A 274 -3.47 -5.43 26.44
N LYS A 275 -2.15 -5.38 26.27
CA LYS A 275 -1.48 -4.80 25.10
C LYS A 275 -0.99 -5.93 24.19
N GLU A 276 -1.19 -5.75 22.90
CA GLU A 276 -0.57 -6.53 21.85
C GLU A 276 0.55 -5.70 21.25
N THR A 277 1.74 -6.28 21.12
CA THR A 277 2.91 -5.64 20.51
C THR A 277 3.25 -6.37 19.23
N LEU A 278 3.47 -5.60 18.17
CA LEU A 278 3.70 -6.06 16.82
C LEU A 278 5.08 -5.60 16.41
N ASP A 279 5.94 -6.53 16.06
CA ASP A 279 7.24 -6.26 15.48
C ASP A 279 7.13 -6.29 13.96
N PHE A 280 7.80 -5.36 13.29
CA PHE A 280 7.75 -5.25 11.84
C PHE A 280 9.10 -4.93 11.22
N THR A 281 9.28 -5.42 10.00
CA THR A 281 10.40 -5.07 9.12
C THR A 281 9.88 -4.25 7.95
N ILE A 282 10.60 -3.20 7.57
CA ILE A 282 10.23 -2.32 6.47
C ILE A 282 10.71 -2.89 5.14
N ASP A 283 9.86 -2.83 4.13
CA ASP A 283 10.25 -3.00 2.74
C ASP A 283 10.54 -1.65 2.08
N GLY A 284 11.69 -1.57 1.41
CA GLY A 284 12.17 -0.37 0.76
C GLY A 284 12.45 0.80 1.72
N THR A 285 12.28 2.02 1.21
CA THR A 285 12.56 3.25 1.96
C THR A 285 11.25 3.87 2.48
N PRO A 286 11.16 4.19 3.79
CA PRO A 286 10.03 4.94 4.32
C PRO A 286 10.08 6.38 3.83
N SER A 287 8.91 6.95 3.56
CA SER A 287 8.78 8.35 3.13
C SER A 287 8.13 9.19 4.21
N PHE A 288 8.61 10.42 4.41
CA PHE A 288 7.98 11.36 5.32
C PHE A 288 7.00 12.25 4.56
N THR A 289 5.79 12.39 5.09
CA THR A 289 4.78 13.34 4.66
C THR A 289 4.65 14.40 5.74
N ALA A 290 4.98 15.64 5.40
CA ALA A 290 4.76 16.78 6.26
C ALA A 290 3.29 17.24 6.15
N ASN A 291 2.73 17.67 7.26
CA ASN A 291 1.51 18.46 7.29
C ASN A 291 1.83 19.86 6.76
N VAL A 292 1.09 20.32 5.74
CA VAL A 292 1.32 21.58 5.01
C VAL A 292 0.21 22.58 5.24
#